data_AF-A0A353WWA0-F1
#
_entry.id   AF-A0A353WWA0-F1
#
_cell.length_a   1.000
_cell.length_b   1.000
_cell.length_c   1.000
_cell.angle_alpha   90.00
_cell.angle_beta   90.00
_cell.angle_gamma   90.00
#
_symmetry.space_group_name_H-M   'P 1'
#
loop_
_entity.id
_entity.type
_entity.pdbx_description
1 polymer ?
#
loop_
_entity_poly.entity_id
_entity_poly.type
_entity_poly.pdbx_seq_one_letter_code
_entity_poly.pdbx_strand_id
1 'polypeptide(L)'
;MVRKRKYFNTNHFGTQKANETFEKEKQYFDYGPLGKLREFKGTHPAAMQPKIESFNWSHQLNYTRKHKPGQPRFAHDQLRPRILSFFENNFLPEGKQIGGFHNYIKLGKGSA
;
A
#
# COMPACT_ATOMS: atom_id res chain seq x y z
N MET A 1 -13.72 11.55 4.38
CA MET A 1 -14.06 10.35 3.55
C MET A 1 -15.10 9.43 4.21
N VAL A 2 -15.12 9.30 5.55
CA VAL A 2 -16.05 8.44 6.32
C VAL A 2 -17.54 8.72 6.03
N ARG A 3 -17.98 9.99 5.98
CA ARG A 3 -19.39 10.35 5.74
C ARG A 3 -19.94 9.84 4.41
N LYS A 4 -19.15 9.92 3.33
CA LYS A 4 -19.54 9.42 1.99
C LYS A 4 -19.65 7.90 1.98
N ARG A 5 -18.68 7.20 2.57
CA ARG A 5 -18.72 5.73 2.70
C ARG A 5 -19.91 5.28 3.56
N LYS A 6 -20.21 6.00 4.65
CA LYS A 6 -21.36 5.72 5.51
C LYS A 6 -22.67 5.86 4.75
N TYR A 7 -22.86 6.97 4.04
CA TYR A 7 -24.04 7.18 3.19
C TYR A 7 -24.21 6.07 2.14
N PHE A 8 -23.14 5.70 1.43
CA PHE A 8 -23.18 4.64 0.43
C PHE A 8 -23.57 3.29 1.04
N ASN A 9 -22.93 2.89 2.15
CA ASN A 9 -23.26 1.64 2.84
C ASN A 9 -24.69 1.66 3.40
N THR A 10 -25.20 2.80 3.86
CA THR A 10 -26.59 2.93 4.29
C THR A 10 -27.56 2.70 3.13
N ASN A 11 -27.26 3.24 1.95
CA ASN A 11 -28.11 3.06 0.76
C ASN A 11 -28.14 1.60 0.30
N HIS A 12 -26.98 0.94 0.23
CA HIS A 12 -26.89 -0.42 -0.30
C HIS A 12 -27.22 -1.55 0.70
N PHE A 13 -26.94 -1.35 1.99
CA PHE A 13 -27.04 -2.43 3.00
C PHE A 13 -27.97 -2.09 4.17
N GLY A 14 -28.57 -0.89 4.17
CA GLY A 14 -29.43 -0.41 5.25
C GLY A 14 -28.67 0.26 6.40
N THR A 15 -29.41 1.00 7.22
CA THR A 15 -28.86 1.82 8.32
C THR A 15 -28.21 0.99 9.42
N GLN A 16 -28.81 -0.13 9.81
CA GLN A 16 -28.29 -1.01 10.88
C GLN A 16 -26.91 -1.58 10.52
N LYS A 17 -26.80 -2.27 9.38
CA LYS A 17 -25.52 -2.85 8.91
C LYS A 17 -24.44 -1.80 8.68
N ALA A 18 -24.82 -0.62 8.18
CA ALA A 18 -23.88 0.48 8.03
C ALA A 18 -23.30 0.90 9.40
N ASN A 19 -24.15 1.16 10.40
CA ASN A 19 -23.68 1.56 11.73
C ASN A 19 -22.77 0.49 12.37
N GLU A 20 -23.16 -0.78 12.34
CA GLU A 20 -22.34 -1.88 12.88
C GLU A 20 -20.96 -1.97 12.20
N THR A 21 -20.90 -1.75 10.89
CA THR A 21 -19.65 -1.80 10.14
C THR A 21 -18.73 -0.64 10.53
N PHE A 22 -19.25 0.59 10.58
CA PHE A 22 -18.44 1.76 10.91
C PHE A 22 -18.04 1.84 12.39
N GLU A 23 -18.79 1.23 13.31
CA GLU A 23 -18.39 1.14 14.72
C GLU A 23 -17.22 0.18 14.93
N LYS A 24 -17.15 -0.90 14.12
CA LYS A 24 -16.06 -1.89 14.19
C LYS A 24 -14.84 -1.50 13.35
N GLU A 25 -15.01 -0.56 12.41
CA GLU A 25 -13.95 -0.17 11.48
C GLU A 25 -12.95 0.79 12.15
N LYS A 26 -11.65 0.56 11.92
CA LYS A 26 -10.60 1.44 12.40
C LYS A 26 -10.72 2.81 11.73
N GLN A 27 -10.54 3.87 12.50
CA GLN A 27 -10.59 5.25 12.00
C GLN A 27 -9.48 5.55 10.96
N TYR A 28 -8.33 4.89 11.10
CA TYR A 28 -7.17 5.06 10.23
C TYR A 28 -6.88 3.78 9.45
N PHE A 29 -6.43 3.95 8.21
CA PHE A 29 -6.04 2.84 7.34
C PHE A 29 -4.70 2.26 7.81
N ASP A 30 -4.63 0.94 7.87
CA ASP A 30 -3.42 0.23 8.30
C ASP A 30 -2.67 -0.31 7.09
N TYR A 31 -1.45 0.20 6.86
CA TYR A 31 -0.64 -0.06 5.66
C TYR A 31 0.12 -1.39 5.67
N GLY A 32 -0.02 -2.22 6.69
CA GLY A 32 0.79 -3.44 6.78
C GLY A 32 2.15 -3.21 7.45
N PRO A 33 2.93 -4.29 7.66
CA PRO A 33 4.33 -4.21 8.06
C PRO A 33 5.19 -3.72 6.89
N LEU A 34 5.60 -2.46 6.92
CA LEU A 34 6.42 -1.83 5.89
C LEU A 34 7.87 -2.32 5.88
N GLY A 35 8.37 -2.91 6.96
CA GLY A 35 9.76 -3.39 7.03
C GLY A 35 10.09 -4.57 6.09
N LYS A 36 9.09 -5.09 5.36
CA LYS A 36 9.27 -6.08 4.29
C LYS A 36 9.45 -5.44 2.91
N LEU A 37 9.16 -4.16 2.77
CA LEU A 37 9.33 -3.42 1.53
C LEU A 37 10.82 -3.15 1.31
N ARG A 38 11.20 -3.00 0.04
CA ARG A 38 12.55 -2.58 -0.30
C ARG A 38 12.70 -1.09 -0.02
N GLU A 39 13.79 -0.73 0.65
CA GLU A 39 14.14 0.66 0.87
C GLU A 39 14.60 1.30 -0.43
N PHE A 40 14.07 2.49 -0.72
CA PHE A 40 14.53 3.30 -1.82
C PHE A 40 15.84 3.99 -1.42
N LYS A 41 16.93 3.67 -2.12
CA LYS A 41 18.27 4.24 -1.86
C LYS A 41 18.63 5.42 -2.75
N GLY A 42 17.75 5.79 -3.68
CA GLY A 42 17.96 6.93 -4.58
C GLY A 42 17.68 8.27 -3.91
N THR A 43 17.84 9.34 -4.67
CA THR A 43 17.50 10.70 -4.22
C THR A 43 16.12 11.09 -4.75
N HIS A 44 15.26 11.60 -3.88
CA HIS A 44 13.97 12.16 -4.30
C HIS A 44 14.19 13.50 -5.03
N PRO A 45 13.43 13.80 -6.10
CA PRO A 45 13.48 15.10 -6.77
C PRO A 45 13.21 16.27 -5.82
N ALA A 46 13.84 17.43 -6.06
CA ALA A 46 13.67 18.62 -5.22
C ALA A 46 12.20 19.05 -5.06
N ALA A 47 11.39 18.88 -6.12
CA ALA A 47 9.95 19.17 -6.09
C ALA A 47 9.16 18.35 -5.05
N MET A 48 9.70 17.22 -4.55
CA MET A 48 9.04 16.39 -3.54
C MET A 48 9.33 16.83 -2.09
N GLN A 49 10.34 17.67 -1.85
CA GLN A 49 10.75 18.06 -0.49
C GLN A 49 9.60 18.64 0.36
N PRO A 50 8.78 19.58 -0.14
CA PRO A 50 7.68 20.15 0.66
C PRO A 50 6.68 19.08 1.11
N LYS A 51 6.48 18.03 0.29
CA LYS A 51 5.57 16.94 0.63
C LYS A 51 6.14 16.05 1.73
N ILE A 52 7.43 15.76 1.66
CA ILE A 52 8.14 14.97 2.67
C ILE A 52 8.13 15.72 4.01
N GLU A 53 8.33 17.03 4.01
CA GLU A 53 8.27 17.86 5.22
C GLU A 53 6.87 17.87 5.85
N SER A 54 5.81 17.86 5.04
CA SER A 54 4.43 17.79 5.52
C SER A 54 4.02 16.43 6.12
N PHE A 55 4.91 15.45 6.17
CA PHE A 55 4.62 14.07 6.59
C PHE A 55 4.57 13.90 8.12
N ASN A 56 3.46 14.33 8.72
CA ASN A 56 3.25 14.36 10.17
C ASN A 56 2.70 13.05 10.80
N TRP A 57 2.33 12.07 10.00
CA TRP A 57 1.68 10.83 10.46
C TRP A 57 2.61 9.60 10.40
N SER A 58 3.91 9.82 10.24
CA SER A 58 4.95 8.78 10.21
C SER A 58 4.89 7.82 11.41
N HIS A 59 4.51 8.32 12.59
CA HIS A 59 4.36 7.56 13.82
C HIS A 59 3.23 6.51 13.80
N GLN A 60 2.26 6.64 12.89
CA GLN A 60 1.15 5.69 12.76
C GLN A 60 1.53 4.45 11.96
N LEU A 61 2.64 4.51 11.21
CA LEU A 61 3.11 3.43 10.35
C LEU A 61 3.80 2.31 11.14
N ASN A 62 3.70 1.10 10.60
CA ASN A 62 4.39 -0.06 11.14
C ASN A 62 5.69 -0.34 10.35
N TYR A 63 6.81 0.18 10.83
CA TYR A 63 8.13 -0.08 10.23
C TYR A 63 8.70 -1.47 10.56
N THR A 64 8.02 -2.27 11.36
CA THR A 64 8.48 -3.63 11.68
C THR A 64 8.18 -4.60 10.53
N ARG A 65 8.76 -5.80 10.61
CA ARG A 65 8.47 -6.91 9.68
C ARG A 65 7.24 -7.74 10.10
N LYS A 66 6.60 -7.45 11.22
CA LYS A 66 5.53 -8.27 11.79
C LYS A 66 4.19 -7.52 11.75
N HIS A 67 3.12 -8.25 11.43
CA HIS A 67 1.77 -7.69 11.55
C HIS A 67 1.45 -7.45 13.03
N LYS A 68 0.76 -6.34 13.31
CA LYS A 68 0.19 -6.10 14.63
C LYS A 68 -0.99 -7.06 14.88
N PRO A 69 -1.29 -7.43 16.13
CA PRO A 69 -2.48 -8.22 16.45
C PRO A 69 -3.75 -7.54 15.92
N GLY A 70 -4.66 -8.29 15.28
CA GLY A 70 -5.89 -7.72 14.72
C GLY A 70 -5.69 -6.83 13.48
N GLN A 71 -4.56 -6.95 12.79
CA GLN A 71 -4.31 -6.29 11.52
C GLN A 71 -4.89 -7.12 10.36
N PRO A 72 -5.69 -6.52 9.46
CA PRO A 72 -6.17 -7.24 8.29
C PRO A 72 -4.99 -7.66 7.40
N ARG A 73 -5.09 -8.85 6.80
CA ARG A 73 -4.16 -9.33 5.79
C ARG A 73 -4.71 -9.03 4.42
N PHE A 74 -3.95 -8.30 3.60
CA PHE A 74 -4.36 -7.98 2.25
C PHE A 74 -3.87 -9.03 1.24
N ALA A 75 -4.43 -9.01 0.03
CA ALA A 75 -4.02 -9.94 -1.03
C ALA A 75 -2.52 -9.85 -1.36
N HIS A 76 -1.93 -8.65 -1.30
CA HIS A 76 -0.50 -8.42 -1.52
C HIS A 76 0.41 -8.89 -0.36
N ASP A 77 -0.17 -9.29 0.78
CA ASP A 77 0.58 -9.93 1.87
C ASP A 77 0.82 -11.42 1.65
N GLN A 78 0.06 -12.02 0.72
CA GLN A 78 0.15 -13.43 0.40
C GLN A 78 1.49 -13.76 -0.26
N LEU A 79 1.96 -14.99 -0.08
CA LEU A 79 3.24 -15.44 -0.63
C LEU A 79 3.21 -15.57 -2.16
N ARG A 80 2.06 -15.93 -2.74
CA ARG A 80 1.90 -16.12 -4.20
C ARG A 80 2.33 -14.89 -5.03
N PRO A 81 1.78 -13.69 -4.81
CA PRO A 81 2.23 -12.50 -5.56
C PRO A 81 3.69 -12.14 -5.25
N ARG A 82 4.18 -12.40 -4.04
CA ARG A 82 5.59 -12.13 -3.68
C ARG A 82 6.57 -13.01 -4.45
N ILE A 83 6.25 -14.29 -4.59
CA ILE A 83 7.05 -15.23 -5.38
C ILE A 83 7.05 -14.80 -6.84
N LEU A 84 5.89 -14.49 -7.40
CA LEU A 84 5.79 -13.99 -8.77
C LEU A 84 6.65 -12.74 -8.99
N SER A 85 6.51 -11.72 -8.14
CA SER A 85 7.33 -10.50 -8.24
C SER A 85 8.82 -10.75 -7.99
N PHE A 86 9.18 -11.73 -7.17
CA PHE A 86 10.58 -12.14 -7.00
C PHE A 86 11.11 -12.72 -8.31
N PHE A 87 10.35 -13.60 -8.98
CA PHE A 87 10.76 -14.15 -10.27
C PHE A 87 10.87 -13.06 -11.35
N GLU A 88 9.90 -12.14 -11.41
CA GLU A 88 9.90 -11.02 -12.35
C GLU A 88 11.12 -10.11 -12.19
N ASN A 89 11.51 -9.82 -10.94
CA ASN A 89 12.62 -8.91 -10.67
C ASN A 89 14.00 -9.55 -10.83
N ASN A 90 14.14 -10.86 -10.58
CA ASN A 90 15.45 -11.53 -10.63
C ASN A 90 15.76 -12.14 -12.01
N PHE A 91 14.75 -12.63 -12.73
CA PHE A 91 14.96 -13.41 -13.96
C PHE A 91 14.57 -12.67 -15.25
N LEU A 92 13.70 -11.66 -15.20
CA LEU A 92 13.39 -10.87 -16.41
C LEU A 92 14.28 -9.64 -16.54
N PRO A 93 14.83 -9.37 -17.74
CA PRO A 93 15.57 -8.14 -18.00
C PRO A 93 14.68 -6.91 -17.78
N GLU A 94 15.22 -5.90 -17.09
CA GLU A 94 14.58 -4.61 -16.78
C GLU A 94 13.34 -4.66 -15.86
N GLY A 95 13.11 -5.79 -15.16
CA GLY A 95 11.97 -5.94 -14.26
C GLY A 95 10.63 -5.79 -14.99
N LYS A 96 10.53 -6.38 -16.19
CA LYS A 96 9.28 -6.40 -16.97
C LYS A 96 8.30 -7.35 -16.29
N GLN A 97 7.13 -6.83 -15.94
CA GLN A 97 6.01 -7.66 -15.47
C GLN A 97 5.48 -8.53 -16.61
N ILE A 98 5.16 -9.79 -16.30
CA ILE A 98 4.64 -10.72 -17.29
C ILE A 98 3.21 -10.28 -17.65
N GLY A 99 2.99 -9.89 -18.91
CA GLY A 99 1.68 -9.42 -19.39
C GLY A 99 1.35 -7.95 -19.06
N GLY A 100 2.31 -7.17 -18.55
CA GLY A 100 2.10 -5.74 -18.27
C GLY A 100 2.33 -4.85 -19.49
N PHE A 101 1.37 -3.95 -19.78
CA PHE A 101 1.52 -2.92 -20.81
C PHE A 101 2.24 -1.67 -20.26
N HIS A 102 3.18 -1.12 -21.02
CA HIS A 102 3.97 0.03 -20.62
C HIS A 102 4.04 1.06 -21.77
N ASN A 103 3.66 2.31 -21.50
CA ASN A 103 3.82 3.44 -22.42
C ASN A 103 4.66 4.56 -21.78
N TYR A 104 5.89 4.24 -21.38
CA TYR A 104 6.83 5.20 -20.80
C TYR A 104 8.28 4.71 -20.97
N ILE A 105 9.22 5.66 -20.98
CA ILE A 105 10.66 5.39 -21.02
C ILE A 105 11.19 5.41 -19.58
N LYS A 106 11.83 4.30 -19.14
CA LYS A 106 12.48 4.23 -17.83
C LYS A 106 13.82 4.97 -17.88
N LEU A 107 13.92 6.09 -17.17
CA LEU A 107 15.15 6.90 -17.05
C LEU A 107 16.07 6.40 -15.93
N GLY A 108 16.39 5.11 -15.93
CA GLY A 108 17.34 4.49 -14.98
C GLY A 108 16.87 3.17 -14.38
N LYS A 109 17.82 2.38 -13.87
CA LYS A 109 17.51 1.20 -13.05
C LYS A 109 17.07 1.69 -11.67
N GLY A 110 15.78 1.57 -11.35
CA GLY A 110 15.33 1.73 -9.97
C GLY A 110 16.11 0.73 -9.12
N SER A 111 16.87 1.25 -8.14
CA SER A 111 17.78 0.49 -7.28
C SER A 111 17.18 -0.87 -6.90
N ALA A 112 17.79 -1.94 -7.40
CA ALA A 112 17.43 -3.31 -7.12
C ALA A 112 17.65 -3.66 -5.64
#